data_AF-A0A934VVB7-F1
#
_entry.id   AF-A0A934VVB7-F1
#
_cell.length_a   1.000
_cell.length_b   1.000
_cell.length_c   1.000
_cell.angle_alpha   90.00
_cell.angle_beta   90.00
_cell.angle_gamma   90.00
#
_symmetry.space_group_name_H-M   'P 1'
#
loop_
_entity.id
_entity.type
_entity.pdbx_description
1 polymer ?
#
loop_
_entity_poly.entity_id
_entity_poly.type
_entity_poly.pdbx_seq_one_letter_code
_entity_poly.pdbx_strand_id
1 'polypeptide(L)'
;MKSAEPSENQSKLSAVVARYVDSRDGYAHAAKLVDETDLSTAFVEISKKRAAVAKKLTALVTTDQDSPSEANGTLEGAAHRWWMGVRESMSSEELHAILSECVRGEKVLAGALEDAIKSEDMNDETRSLMTAALADVQMAIEHFKFSGVES
;
A
#
# COMPACT_ATOMS: atom_id res chain seq x y z
N MET A 1 17.71 22.06 20.83
CA MET A 1 17.48 20.60 20.89
C MET A 1 17.55 20.09 19.47
N LYS A 2 18.47 19.17 19.17
CA LYS A 2 18.67 18.63 17.82
C LYS A 2 17.65 17.51 17.67
N SER A 3 16.73 17.61 16.70
CA SER A 3 15.85 16.50 16.35
C SER A 3 16.73 15.27 16.09
N ALA A 4 16.52 14.19 16.82
CA ALA A 4 17.21 12.93 16.57
C ALA A 4 16.77 12.41 15.20
N GLU A 5 17.71 11.96 14.36
CA GLU A 5 17.33 11.32 13.11
C GLU A 5 16.52 10.05 13.40
N PRO A 6 15.48 9.77 12.59
CA PRO A 6 14.66 8.58 12.78
C PRO A 6 15.52 7.32 12.67
N SER A 7 15.25 6.32 13.51
CA SER A 7 15.95 5.03 13.41
C SER A 7 15.70 4.38 12.04
N GLU A 8 16.56 3.44 11.65
CA GLU A 8 16.36 2.68 10.41
C GLU A 8 14.97 2.02 10.37
N ASN A 9 14.50 1.50 11.51
CA ASN A 9 13.16 0.94 11.66
C ASN A 9 12.05 1.96 11.45
N GLN A 10 12.18 3.15 12.04
CA GLN A 10 11.19 4.23 11.88
C GLN A 10 11.11 4.67 10.42
N SER A 11 12.25 4.74 9.74
CA SER A 11 12.33 5.07 8.32
C SER A 11 11.64 3.99 7.47
N LYS A 12 11.90 2.70 7.74
CA LYS A 12 11.26 1.57 7.03
C LYS A 12 9.74 1.54 7.27
N LEU A 13 9.28 1.68 8.53
CA LEU A 13 7.87 1.67 8.87
C LEU A 13 7.13 2.87 8.24
N SER A 14 7.72 4.07 8.29
CA SER A 14 7.16 5.26 7.65
C SER A 14 7.07 5.08 6.12
N ALA A 15 8.09 4.46 5.50
CA ALA A 15 8.08 4.14 4.08
C ALA A 15 7.03 3.08 3.69
N VAL A 16 6.68 2.15 4.58
CA VAL A 16 5.58 1.21 4.40
C VAL A 16 4.23 1.92 4.54
N VAL A 17 4.05 2.76 5.57
CA VAL A 17 2.82 3.56 5.76
C VAL A 17 2.54 4.42 4.52
N ALA A 18 3.56 5.10 3.99
CA ALA A 18 3.45 5.90 2.77
C ALA A 18 2.88 5.09 1.61
N ARG A 19 3.46 3.92 1.33
CA ARG A 19 2.99 3.04 0.25
C ARG A 19 1.56 2.52 0.47
N TYR A 20 1.15 2.31 1.71
CA TYR A 20 -0.23 1.94 2.04
C TYR A 20 -1.22 3.07 1.77
N VAL A 21 -0.85 4.31 2.07
CA VAL A 21 -1.65 5.51 1.73
C VAL A 21 -1.75 5.66 0.21
N ASP A 22 -0.64 5.51 -0.50
CA ASP A 22 -0.61 5.58 -1.96
C ASP A 22 -1.48 4.48 -2.60
N SER A 23 -1.36 3.25 -2.10
CA SER A 23 -2.17 2.11 -2.55
C SER A 23 -3.67 2.36 -2.32
N ARG A 24 -4.06 2.88 -1.15
CA ARG A 24 -5.45 3.28 -0.85
C ARG A 24 -5.99 4.25 -1.89
N ASP A 25 -5.23 5.30 -2.19
CA ASP A 25 -5.67 6.38 -3.09
C ASP A 25 -5.71 5.91 -4.54
N GLY A 26 -4.75 5.08 -4.96
CA GLY A 26 -4.76 4.41 -6.25
C GLY A 26 -6.03 3.58 -6.46
N TYR A 27 -6.35 2.67 -5.54
CA TYR A 27 -7.57 1.86 -5.66
C TYR A 27 -8.87 2.66 -5.55
N ALA A 28 -8.89 3.72 -4.75
CA ALA A 28 -10.04 4.62 -4.68
C ALA A 28 -10.26 5.37 -6.00
N HIS A 29 -9.20 5.68 -6.74
CA HIS A 29 -9.30 6.25 -8.09
C HIS A 29 -9.71 5.17 -9.11
N ALA A 30 -9.13 3.96 -9.01
CA ALA A 30 -9.45 2.80 -9.83
C ALA A 30 -10.93 2.48 -9.90
N ALA A 31 -11.55 2.41 -8.72
CA ALA A 31 -12.95 2.07 -8.57
C ALA A 31 -13.88 3.03 -9.31
N LYS A 32 -13.45 4.27 -9.55
CA LYS A 32 -14.24 5.30 -10.25
C LYS A 32 -14.11 5.22 -11.76
N LEU A 33 -13.12 4.49 -12.28
CA LEU A 33 -12.76 4.46 -13.70
C LEU A 33 -13.13 3.13 -14.37
N VAL A 34 -13.42 2.10 -13.59
CA VAL A 34 -13.88 0.80 -14.11
C VAL A 34 -15.41 0.73 -14.07
N ASP A 35 -16.01 0.40 -15.22
CA ASP A 35 -17.45 0.19 -15.34
C ASP A 35 -17.89 -1.20 -14.83
N GLU A 36 -16.95 -2.16 -14.81
CA GLU A 36 -17.19 -3.51 -14.31
C GLU A 36 -17.47 -3.52 -12.81
N THR A 37 -18.69 -3.91 -12.44
CA THR A 37 -19.22 -3.73 -11.07
C THR A 37 -18.46 -4.56 -10.03
N ASP A 38 -18.04 -5.78 -10.41
CA ASP A 38 -17.31 -6.66 -9.51
C ASP A 38 -15.88 -6.16 -9.27
N LEU A 39 -15.21 -5.65 -10.31
CA LEU A 39 -13.85 -5.11 -10.18
C LEU A 39 -13.84 -3.77 -9.44
N SER A 40 -14.82 -2.90 -9.71
CA SER A 40 -15.01 -1.66 -8.93
C SER A 40 -15.19 -1.97 -7.44
N THR A 41 -16.03 -2.96 -7.13
CA THR A 41 -16.26 -3.41 -5.74
C THR A 41 -14.97 -3.94 -5.11
N ALA A 42 -14.20 -4.76 -5.82
CA ALA A 42 -12.92 -5.27 -5.34
C ALA A 42 -11.93 -4.13 -5.01
N PHE A 43 -11.80 -3.14 -5.89
CA PHE A 43 -10.93 -1.97 -5.65
C PHE A 43 -11.39 -1.14 -4.44
N VAL A 44 -12.70 -0.93 -4.26
CA VAL A 44 -13.22 -0.24 -3.06
C VAL A 44 -12.87 -1.00 -1.78
N GLU A 45 -13.05 -2.32 -1.76
CA GLU A 45 -12.75 -3.14 -0.58
C GLU A 45 -11.25 -3.16 -0.26
N ILE A 46 -10.39 -3.21 -1.28
CA ILE A 46 -8.94 -3.12 -1.09
C ILE A 46 -8.57 -1.73 -0.55
N SER A 47 -9.11 -0.65 -1.10
CA SER A 47 -8.87 0.71 -0.60
C SER A 47 -9.24 0.85 0.89
N LYS A 48 -10.40 0.31 1.31
CA LYS A 48 -10.81 0.31 2.73
C LYS A 48 -9.84 -0.48 3.62
N LYS A 49 -9.41 -1.67 3.17
CA LYS A 49 -8.40 -2.48 3.89
C LYS A 49 -7.09 -1.73 4.04
N ARG A 50 -6.59 -1.11 2.96
CA ARG A 50 -5.36 -0.31 2.96
C ARG A 50 -5.46 0.85 3.96
N ALA A 51 -6.59 1.57 3.99
CA ALA A 51 -6.82 2.63 4.97
C ALA A 51 -6.77 2.12 6.42
N ALA A 52 -7.37 0.96 6.70
CA ALA A 52 -7.37 0.36 8.03
C ALA A 52 -5.97 -0.08 8.48
N VAL A 53 -5.19 -0.69 7.58
CA VAL A 53 -3.80 -1.11 7.87
C VAL A 53 -2.88 0.10 8.03
N ALA A 54 -3.00 1.11 7.16
CA ALA A 54 -2.25 2.37 7.28
C ALA A 54 -2.45 2.99 8.66
N LYS A 55 -3.71 3.11 9.11
CA LYS A 55 -4.04 3.64 10.44
C LYS A 55 -3.37 2.85 11.57
N LYS A 56 -3.37 1.52 11.51
CA LYS A 56 -2.72 0.66 12.52
C LYS A 56 -1.21 0.84 12.52
N LEU A 57 -0.57 0.86 11.34
CA LEU A 57 0.87 1.07 11.21
C LEU A 57 1.29 2.47 11.66
N THR A 58 0.52 3.51 11.31
CA THR A 58 0.75 4.88 11.79
C THR A 58 0.66 4.95 13.31
N ALA A 59 -0.31 4.27 13.93
CA ALA A 59 -0.41 4.23 15.39
C ALA A 59 0.86 3.67 16.04
N LEU A 60 1.50 2.66 15.44
CA LEU A 60 2.78 2.13 15.93
C LEU A 60 3.94 3.13 15.75
N VAL A 61 4.00 3.86 14.63
CA VAL A 61 4.97 4.96 14.43
C VAL A 61 4.81 6.02 15.51
N THR A 62 3.58 6.40 15.84
CA THR A 62 3.30 7.48 16.79
C THR A 62 3.43 7.06 18.25
N THR A 63 3.20 5.77 18.57
CA THR A 63 3.28 5.27 19.96
C THR A 63 4.74 5.11 20.41
N ASP A 64 5.66 4.90 19.48
CA ASP A 64 7.11 4.90 19.74
C ASP A 64 7.68 6.30 20.05
N GLN A 65 6.86 7.37 20.12
CA GLN A 65 7.31 8.71 20.57
C GLN A 65 6.34 9.43 21.51
N ASP A 66 6.90 9.94 22.61
CA ASP A 66 6.47 11.06 23.45
C ASP A 66 6.28 12.41 22.71
N SER A 67 6.08 12.43 21.37
CA SER A 67 5.67 13.63 20.62
C SER A 67 5.31 13.32 19.16
N PRO A 68 4.45 14.14 18.54
CA PRO A 68 4.01 13.93 17.16
C PRO A 68 5.12 14.33 16.21
N SER A 69 5.85 13.35 15.67
CA SER A 69 6.57 13.60 14.43
C SER A 69 5.53 13.61 13.31
N GLU A 70 5.35 14.81 12.76
CA GLU A 70 4.52 15.15 11.62
C GLU A 70 4.57 14.05 10.54
N ALA A 71 3.60 13.13 10.58
CA ALA A 71 3.28 12.25 9.46
C ALA A 71 2.66 13.03 8.27
N ASN A 72 2.84 14.36 8.25
CA ASN A 72 2.28 15.29 7.28
C ASN A 72 3.28 15.70 6.18
N GLY A 73 4.56 15.30 6.24
CA GLY A 73 5.60 16.05 5.52
C GLY A 73 6.64 15.31 4.69
N THR A 74 6.53 14.01 4.41
CA THR A 74 7.52 13.32 3.55
C THR A 74 6.91 12.23 2.67
N LEU A 75 5.65 12.45 2.28
CA LEU A 75 4.89 11.61 1.34
C LEU A 75 5.03 12.11 -0.12
N GLU A 76 5.73 13.22 -0.36
CA GLU A 76 5.93 13.79 -1.69
C GLU A 76 7.01 13.04 -2.48
N GLY A 77 6.60 12.23 -3.45
CA GLY A 77 7.32 12.25 -4.74
C GLY A 77 7.56 10.93 -5.46
N ALA A 78 7.45 9.76 -4.83
CA ALA A 78 7.89 8.51 -5.49
C ALA A 78 6.77 7.64 -6.08
N ALA A 79 5.59 7.54 -5.44
CA ALA A 79 4.54 6.61 -5.89
C ALA A 79 3.54 7.21 -6.89
N HIS A 80 3.53 8.53 -7.04
CA HIS A 80 2.48 9.32 -7.70
C HIS A 80 2.29 9.09 -9.21
N ARG A 81 3.07 8.21 -9.85
CA ARG A 81 2.97 7.97 -11.30
C ARG A 81 2.37 6.62 -11.68
N TRP A 82 2.22 5.70 -10.75
CA TRP A 82 1.76 4.34 -11.11
C TRP A 82 0.27 4.29 -11.46
N TRP A 83 -0.54 5.12 -10.82
CA TRP A 83 -1.99 5.14 -11.07
C TRP A 83 -2.43 6.14 -12.17
N MET A 84 -1.53 7.04 -12.60
CA MET A 84 -1.83 8.08 -13.60
C MET A 84 -2.09 7.54 -15.02
N GLY A 85 -1.90 6.24 -15.24
CA GLY A 85 -2.19 5.57 -16.51
C GLY A 85 -3.66 5.17 -16.72
N VAL A 86 -4.52 5.31 -15.71
CA VAL A 86 -5.91 4.86 -15.80
C VAL A 86 -6.80 5.92 -16.47
N ARG A 87 -7.51 5.54 -17.54
CA ARG A 87 -8.34 6.42 -18.38
C ARG A 87 -9.82 6.02 -18.30
N GLU A 88 -10.72 6.97 -18.57
CA GLU A 88 -12.16 6.72 -18.80
C GLU A 88 -12.37 6.02 -20.15
N SER A 89 -13.17 4.97 -20.18
CA SER A 89 -13.34 3.95 -21.25
C SER A 89 -12.23 2.91 -21.29
N MET A 90 -12.62 1.64 -21.12
CA MET A 90 -11.69 0.52 -21.03
C MET A 90 -12.11 -0.61 -21.96
N SER A 91 -11.23 -0.91 -22.93
CA SER A 91 -11.21 -2.19 -23.62
C SER A 91 -10.71 -3.31 -22.70
N SER A 92 -10.95 -4.57 -23.05
CA SER A 92 -10.40 -5.73 -22.32
C SER A 92 -8.86 -5.73 -22.26
N GLU A 93 -8.19 -5.11 -23.23
CA GLU A 93 -6.72 -4.95 -23.26
C GLU A 93 -6.26 -3.90 -22.23
N GLU A 94 -7.00 -2.79 -22.10
CA GLU A 94 -6.75 -1.78 -21.05
C GLU A 94 -7.05 -2.35 -19.65
N LEU A 95 -8.04 -3.25 -19.52
CA LEU A 95 -8.34 -3.94 -18.26
C LEU A 95 -7.17 -4.81 -17.79
N HIS A 96 -6.60 -5.60 -18.69
CA HIS A 96 -5.39 -6.36 -18.42
C HIS A 96 -4.22 -5.47 -18.02
N ALA A 97 -4.05 -4.32 -18.69
CA ALA A 97 -3.00 -3.37 -18.35
C ALA A 97 -3.17 -2.83 -16.92
N ILE A 98 -4.38 -2.49 -16.49
CA ILE A 98 -4.64 -2.08 -15.10
C ILE A 98 -4.34 -3.18 -14.11
N LEU A 99 -4.81 -4.41 -14.36
CA LEU A 99 -4.56 -5.53 -13.44
C LEU A 99 -3.07 -5.84 -13.33
N SER A 100 -2.33 -5.75 -14.43
CA SER A 100 -0.86 -5.86 -14.44
C SER A 100 -0.20 -4.75 -13.61
N GLU A 101 -0.66 -3.51 -13.74
CA GLU A 101 -0.15 -2.38 -12.93
C GLU A 101 -0.49 -2.54 -11.44
N CYS A 102 -1.67 -3.07 -11.10
CA CYS A 102 -2.02 -3.42 -9.72
C CYS A 102 -1.06 -4.48 -9.17
N VAL A 103 -0.81 -5.56 -9.90
CA VAL A 103 0.17 -6.61 -9.51
C VAL A 103 1.56 -6.02 -9.33
N ARG A 104 2.01 -5.15 -10.24
CA ARG A 104 3.32 -4.50 -10.15
C ARG A 104 3.41 -3.61 -8.90
N GLY A 105 2.36 -2.84 -8.63
CA GLY A 105 2.28 -1.97 -7.46
C GLY A 105 2.33 -2.75 -6.15
N GLU A 106 1.51 -3.80 -6.05
CA GLU A 106 1.44 -4.66 -4.87
C GLU A 106 2.75 -5.41 -4.62
N LYS A 107 3.46 -5.87 -5.67
CA LYS A 107 4.79 -6.49 -5.52
C LYS A 107 5.81 -5.54 -4.88
N VAL A 108 5.75 -4.24 -5.19
CA VAL A 108 6.67 -3.28 -4.56
C VAL A 108 6.28 -3.00 -3.11
N LEU A 109 4.98 -2.98 -2.78
CA LEU A 109 4.54 -2.92 -1.39
C LEU A 109 4.96 -4.18 -0.61
N ALA A 110 4.82 -5.36 -1.20
CA ALA A 110 5.28 -6.62 -0.61
C ALA A 110 6.78 -6.60 -0.32
N GLY A 111 7.61 -6.18 -1.28
CA GLY A 111 9.05 -6.07 -1.07
C GLY A 111 9.42 -5.11 0.07
N ALA A 112 8.74 -3.96 0.15
CA ALA A 112 8.95 -3.01 1.26
C ALA A 112 8.58 -3.61 2.63
N LEU A 113 7.51 -4.40 2.70
CA LEU A 113 7.12 -5.12 3.91
C LEU A 113 8.15 -6.21 4.27
N GLU A 114 8.57 -7.02 3.29
CA GLU A 114 9.59 -8.05 3.51
C GLU A 114 10.90 -7.47 4.03
N ASP A 115 11.35 -6.34 3.48
CA ASP A 115 12.57 -5.66 3.91
C ASP A 115 12.41 -5.00 5.28
N ALA A 116 11.22 -4.48 5.60
CA ALA A 116 10.91 -3.98 6.94
C ALA A 116 10.91 -5.12 7.97
N ILE A 117 10.29 -6.26 7.67
CA ILE A 117 10.21 -7.45 8.52
C ILE A 117 11.60 -7.99 8.86
N LYS A 118 12.58 -7.92 7.97
CA LYS A 118 13.95 -8.42 8.24
C LYS A 118 14.72 -7.58 9.26
N SER A 119 14.22 -6.42 9.67
CA SER A 119 14.92 -5.57 10.63
C SER A 119 15.01 -6.21 12.02
N GLU A 120 16.21 -6.26 12.60
CA GLU A 120 16.47 -6.92 13.89
C GLU A 120 15.90 -6.12 15.07
N ASP A 121 15.94 -4.80 15.00
CA ASP A 121 15.53 -3.90 16.09
C ASP A 121 13.99 -3.76 16.24
N MET A 122 13.21 -4.52 15.47
CA MET A 122 11.76 -4.38 15.43
C MET A 122 11.07 -5.29 16.45
N ASN A 123 10.22 -4.68 17.27
CA ASN A 123 9.42 -5.37 18.29
C ASN A 123 8.41 -6.37 17.66
N ASP A 124 7.96 -7.33 18.48
CA ASP A 124 7.12 -8.44 18.04
C ASP A 124 5.72 -8.01 17.57
N GLU A 125 5.16 -6.95 18.16
CA GLU A 125 3.85 -6.42 17.80
C GLU A 125 3.88 -5.83 16.37
N THR A 126 4.85 -4.96 16.10
CA THR A 126 5.06 -4.36 14.77
C THR A 126 5.37 -5.44 13.74
N ARG A 127 6.23 -6.41 14.09
CA ARG A 127 6.56 -7.54 13.21
C ARG A 127 5.33 -8.38 12.87
N SER A 128 4.48 -8.66 13.85
CA SER A 128 3.24 -9.42 13.65
C SER A 128 2.27 -8.67 12.74
N LEU A 129 2.08 -7.37 12.94
CA LEU A 129 1.23 -6.54 12.08
C LEU A 129 1.77 -6.48 10.64
N MET A 130 3.08 -6.28 10.45
CA MET A 130 3.69 -6.27 9.12
C MET A 130 3.57 -7.62 8.41
N THR A 131 3.71 -8.72 9.14
CA THR A 131 3.56 -10.08 8.58
C THR A 131 2.13 -10.33 8.11
N ALA A 132 1.13 -9.92 8.91
CA ALA A 132 -0.27 -10.00 8.50
C ALA A 132 -0.57 -9.09 7.30
N ALA A 133 0.02 -7.90 7.26
CA ALA A 133 -0.07 -6.97 6.15
C ALA A 133 0.55 -7.54 4.85
N LEU A 134 1.67 -8.25 4.95
CA LEU A 134 2.30 -8.93 3.80
C LEU A 134 1.40 -10.04 3.24
N ALA A 135 0.79 -10.85 4.10
CA ALA A 135 -0.15 -11.88 3.66
C ALA A 135 -1.36 -11.30 2.91
N ASP A 136 -1.92 -10.18 3.39
CA ASP A 136 -3.02 -9.48 2.70
C ASP A 136 -2.61 -8.94 1.32
N VAL A 137 -1.42 -8.35 1.22
CA VAL A 137 -0.85 -7.91 -0.07
C VAL A 137 -0.66 -9.08 -1.03
N GLN A 138 -0.14 -10.21 -0.55
CA GLN A 138 0.03 -11.42 -1.37
C GLN A 138 -1.31 -11.97 -1.87
N MET A 139 -2.35 -11.98 -1.04
CA MET A 139 -3.70 -12.37 -1.47
C MET A 139 -4.24 -11.44 -2.57
N ALA A 140 -4.01 -10.13 -2.45
CA ALA A 140 -4.41 -9.16 -3.49
C ALA A 140 -3.67 -9.43 -4.82
N ILE A 141 -2.37 -9.72 -4.77
CA ILE A 141 -1.57 -10.08 -5.96
C ILE A 141 -2.17 -11.29 -6.67
N GLU A 142 -2.47 -12.36 -5.94
CA GLU A 142 -3.02 -13.58 -6.54
C GLU A 142 -4.43 -13.35 -7.11
N HIS A 143 -5.25 -12.55 -6.43
CA HIS A 143 -6.57 -12.17 -6.95
C HIS A 143 -6.46 -11.46 -8.30
N PHE A 144 -5.59 -10.45 -8.43
CA PHE A 144 -5.45 -9.72 -9.70
C PHE A 144 -4.84 -10.55 -10.82
N LYS A 145 -3.90 -11.44 -10.51
CA LYS A 145 -3.36 -12.39 -11.49
C LYS A 145 -4.44 -13.29 -12.05
N PHE A 146 -5.33 -13.80 -11.19
CA PHE A 146 -6.41 -14.68 -11.62
C PHE A 146 -7.45 -13.93 -12.46
N SER A 147 -7.88 -12.75 -12.01
CA SER A 147 -8.81 -11.90 -12.75
C SER A 147 -8.28 -11.45 -14.12
N GLY A 148 -6.95 -11.30 -14.26
CA GLY A 148 -6.27 -10.98 -15.52
C GLY A 148 -5.86 -12.19 -16.36
N VAL A 149 -6.36 -13.39 -16.04
CA VAL A 149 -6.20 -14.60 -16.88
C VAL A 149 -7.57 -15.08 -17.40
N GLU A 150 -8.65 -14.76 -16.69
CA GLU A 150 -10.03 -15.14 -17.06
C GLU A 150 -10.76 -14.11 -17.95
N SER A 151 -10.12 -13.01 -18.35
CA SER A 151 -10.75 -11.92 -19.14
C SER A 151 -10.37 -11.86 -20.62
#